data_AF-A0A1B3X4F0-F1
#
_entry.id   AF-A0A1B3X4F0-F1
#
_cell.length_a   1.000
_cell.length_b   1.000
_cell.length_c   1.000
_cell.angle_alpha   90.00
_cell.angle_beta   90.00
_cell.angle_gamma   90.00
#
_symmetry.space_group_name_H-M   'P 1'
#
loop_
_entity.id
_entity.type
_entity.pdbx_description
1 polymer ?
#
loop_
_entity_poly.entity_id
_entity_poly.type
_entity_poly.pdbx_seq_one_letter_code
_entity_poly.pdbx_strand_id
1 'polypeptide(L)'
;MPARPLYELAAGFNALFDLVLDETMDLELLEEGLQSIECALEEKCAGGIALIKSLEAYAEAYRKEEKRFEAQRQILENRIKRIKEWYRQNLDAMGKTKVPTKYGVMSVQKNGGKQPLKIDDAALIPEAYLVTVPAHKEVNREALYEALSGGEEVPGARLEPRGRSLRIK
;
A
#
# COMPACT_ATOMS: atom_id res chain seq x y z
N MET A 1 10.98 19.66 -17.62
CA MET A 1 9.88 20.52 -18.13
C MET A 1 9.02 20.87 -16.93
N PRO A 2 8.50 22.11 -16.80
CA PRO A 2 7.55 22.43 -15.74
C PRO A 2 6.33 21.52 -15.86
N ALA A 3 5.80 21.06 -14.73
CA ALA A 3 4.55 20.32 -14.71
C ALA A 3 3.44 21.17 -15.33
N ARG A 4 2.54 20.53 -16.07
CA ARG A 4 1.39 21.20 -16.70
C ARG A 4 0.10 20.50 -16.31
N PRO A 5 -0.96 21.25 -15.97
CA PRO A 5 -2.26 20.66 -15.68
C PRO A 5 -2.85 19.99 -16.93
N LEU A 6 -3.77 19.05 -16.71
CA LEU A 6 -4.48 18.32 -17.76
C LEU A 6 -5.49 19.22 -18.50
N TYR A 7 -6.03 20.20 -17.79
CA TYR A 7 -7.02 21.16 -18.28
C TYR A 7 -6.43 22.57 -18.29
N GLU A 8 -6.98 23.46 -19.12
CA GLU A 8 -6.70 24.89 -19.01
C GLU A 8 -7.32 25.42 -17.72
N LEU A 9 -6.47 25.79 -16.76
CA LEU A 9 -6.89 26.39 -15.50
C LEU A 9 -6.89 27.91 -15.61
N ALA A 10 -7.79 28.57 -14.90
CA ALA A 10 -7.69 30.01 -14.66
C ALA A 10 -6.41 30.32 -13.86
N ALA A 11 -5.90 31.55 -13.96
CA ALA A 11 -4.60 31.94 -13.40
C ALA A 11 -4.42 31.58 -11.92
N GLY A 12 -5.46 31.79 -11.08
CA GLY A 12 -5.42 31.42 -9.66
C GLY A 12 -5.30 29.92 -9.41
N PHE A 13 -5.96 29.09 -10.21
CA PHE A 13 -5.86 27.63 -10.09
C PHE A 13 -4.55 27.06 -10.65
N ASN A 14 -3.92 27.71 -11.63
CA ASN A 14 -2.56 27.35 -12.07
C ASN A 14 -1.53 27.58 -10.95
N ALA A 15 -1.62 28.71 -10.26
CA ALA A 15 -0.73 29.00 -9.13
C ALA A 15 -0.88 27.96 -8.02
N LEU A 16 -2.12 27.54 -7.74
CA LEU A 16 -2.40 26.45 -6.80
C LEU A 16 -1.88 25.09 -7.28
N PHE A 17 -1.96 24.80 -8.58
CA PHE A 17 -1.43 23.56 -9.14
C PHE A 17 0.08 23.44 -8.94
N ASP A 18 0.83 24.50 -9.25
CA ASP A 18 2.27 24.52 -9.04
C ASP A 18 2.62 24.42 -7.54
N LEU A 19 1.85 25.10 -6.69
CA LEU A 19 2.02 25.09 -5.25
C LEU A 19 1.80 23.69 -4.64
N VAL A 20 0.77 22.96 -5.08
CA VAL A 20 0.47 21.60 -4.58
C VAL A 20 1.51 20.57 -5.00
N LEU A 21 2.26 20.83 -6.08
CA LEU A 21 3.35 19.95 -6.49
C LEU A 21 4.66 20.18 -5.71
N ASP A 22 4.72 21.23 -4.89
CA ASP A 22 5.85 21.46 -3.98
C ASP A 22 5.71 20.56 -2.73
N GLU A 23 6.64 19.63 -2.55
CA GLU A 23 6.66 18.70 -1.41
C GLU A 23 6.83 19.39 -0.04
N THR A 24 7.20 20.68 -0.03
CA THR A 24 7.40 21.47 1.20
C THR A 24 6.20 22.34 1.57
N MET A 25 5.10 22.25 0.83
CA MET A 25 3.92 23.10 1.01
C MET A 25 3.16 22.82 2.31
N ASP A 26 2.68 23.89 2.95
CA ASP A 26 1.73 23.84 4.07
C ASP A 26 0.28 23.80 3.55
N LEU A 27 -0.50 22.82 4.02
CA LEU A 27 -1.91 22.64 3.67
C LEU A 27 -2.77 23.88 3.96
N GLU A 28 -2.40 24.69 4.95
CA GLU A 28 -3.11 25.94 5.26
C GLU A 28 -3.00 26.95 4.11
N LEU A 29 -1.84 27.01 3.43
CA LEU A 29 -1.58 27.92 2.32
C LEU A 29 -2.44 27.60 1.07
N LEU A 30 -2.76 26.31 0.87
CA LEU A 30 -3.66 25.88 -0.20
C LEU A 30 -5.10 26.33 0.07
N GLU A 31 -5.55 26.22 1.31
CA GLU A 31 -6.89 26.67 1.68
C GLU A 31 -7.04 28.18 1.51
N GLU A 32 -6.06 28.96 1.99
CA GLU A 32 -6.01 30.41 1.79
C GLU A 32 -6.00 30.77 0.30
N GLY A 33 -5.17 30.08 -0.50
CA GLY A 33 -5.11 30.29 -1.94
C GLY A 33 -6.44 30.00 -2.63
N LEU A 34 -7.14 28.90 -2.28
CA LEU A 34 -8.48 28.60 -2.79
C LEU A 34 -9.51 29.64 -2.36
N GLN A 35 -9.45 30.12 -1.12
CA GLN A 35 -10.35 31.15 -0.62
C GLN A 35 -10.16 32.48 -1.36
N SER A 36 -8.91 32.86 -1.66
CA SER A 36 -8.54 34.11 -2.34
C SER A 36 -9.04 34.23 -3.78
N ILE A 37 -9.41 33.11 -4.42
CA ILE A 37 -9.97 33.12 -5.77
C ILE A 37 -11.41 33.65 -5.73
N GLU A 38 -11.57 34.92 -6.07
CA GLU A 38 -12.85 35.60 -6.24
C GLU A 38 -13.37 35.41 -7.67
N CYS A 39 -14.32 34.51 -7.85
CA CYS A 39 -15.04 34.28 -9.11
C CYS A 39 -16.45 33.73 -8.83
N ALA A 40 -17.26 33.55 -9.87
CA ALA A 40 -18.57 32.92 -9.72
C ALA A 40 -18.41 31.49 -9.17
N LEU A 41 -19.35 31.04 -8.34
CA LEU A 41 -19.28 29.73 -7.69
C LEU A 41 -19.11 28.59 -8.72
N GLU A 42 -19.80 28.69 -9.86
CA GLU A 42 -19.72 27.73 -10.96
C GLU A 42 -18.31 27.65 -11.57
N GLU A 43 -17.67 28.80 -11.79
CA GLU A 43 -16.30 28.90 -12.31
C GLU A 43 -15.28 28.40 -11.28
N LYS A 44 -15.50 28.71 -10.00
CA LYS A 44 -14.67 28.22 -8.90
C LYS A 44 -14.73 26.70 -8.79
N CYS A 45 -15.93 26.12 -8.90
CA CYS A 45 -16.12 24.68 -8.92
C CYS A 45 -15.50 24.04 -10.17
N ALA A 46 -15.66 24.65 -11.35
CA ALA A 46 -15.05 24.15 -12.59
C ALA A 46 -13.52 24.14 -12.51
N GLY A 47 -12.90 25.22 -12.01
CA GLY A 47 -11.45 25.30 -11.79
C GLY A 47 -10.96 24.29 -10.75
N GLY A 48 -11.72 24.07 -9.67
CA GLY A 48 -11.42 23.05 -8.67
C GLY A 48 -11.47 21.62 -9.24
N ILE A 49 -12.49 21.31 -10.05
CA ILE A 49 -12.59 20.01 -10.74
C ILE A 49 -11.39 19.80 -11.67
N ALA A 50 -11.03 20.82 -12.44
CA ALA A 50 -9.92 20.78 -13.37
C ALA A 50 -8.57 20.61 -12.66
N LEU A 51 -8.38 21.27 -11.51
CA LEU A 51 -7.21 21.12 -10.63
C LEU A 51 -7.12 19.67 -10.10
N ILE A 52 -8.21 19.16 -9.51
CA ILE A 52 -8.26 17.81 -8.92
C ILE A 52 -7.97 16.75 -9.99
N LYS A 53 -8.66 16.79 -11.14
CA LYS A 53 -8.44 15.80 -12.20
C LYS A 53 -7.02 15.87 -12.77
N SER A 54 -6.41 17.06 -12.80
CA SER A 54 -5.01 17.21 -13.18
C SER A 54 -4.10 16.49 -12.18
N LEU A 55 -4.27 16.74 -10.88
CA LEU A 55 -3.47 16.10 -9.83
C LEU A 55 -3.68 14.58 -9.78
N GLU A 56 -4.91 14.10 -9.98
CA GLU A 56 -5.22 12.66 -10.09
C GLU A 56 -4.45 12.00 -11.23
N ALA A 57 -4.31 12.66 -12.38
CA ALA A 57 -3.53 12.15 -13.51
C ALA A 57 -2.02 12.00 -13.15
N TYR A 58 -1.46 12.96 -12.41
CA TYR A 58 -0.08 12.86 -11.89
C TYR A 58 0.05 11.73 -10.87
N ALA A 59 -0.87 11.63 -9.91
CA ALA A 59 -0.89 10.56 -8.93
C ALA A 59 -0.98 9.17 -9.59
N GLU A 60 -1.79 9.02 -10.64
CA GLU A 60 -1.87 7.78 -11.40
C GLU A 60 -0.58 7.48 -12.17
N ALA A 61 0.06 8.50 -12.75
CA ALA A 61 1.35 8.35 -13.41
C ALA A 61 2.45 7.89 -12.43
N TYR A 62 2.53 8.49 -11.24
CA TYR A 62 3.45 8.06 -10.19
C TYR A 62 3.19 6.62 -9.75
N ARG A 63 1.93 6.23 -9.57
CA ARG A 63 1.56 4.86 -9.22
C ARG A 63 1.97 3.84 -10.29
N LYS A 64 1.88 4.20 -11.57
CA LYS A 64 2.35 3.34 -12.68
C LYS A 64 3.87 3.15 -12.63
N GLU A 65 4.59 4.23 -12.35
CA GLU A 65 6.05 4.20 -12.19
C GLU A 65 6.47 3.38 -10.97
N GLU A 66 5.81 3.55 -9.83
CA GLU A 66 6.05 2.74 -8.62
C GLU A 66 5.89 1.25 -8.91
N LYS A 67 4.81 0.84 -9.58
CA LYS A 67 4.60 -0.56 -9.99
C LYS A 67 5.71 -1.06 -10.92
N ARG A 68 6.21 -0.22 -11.83
CA ARG A 68 7.34 -0.57 -12.70
C ARG A 68 8.61 -0.81 -11.88
N PHE A 69 8.92 0.07 -10.92
CA PHE A 69 10.07 -0.08 -10.04
C PHE A 69 9.94 -1.30 -9.12
N GLU A 70 8.74 -1.57 -8.60
CA GLU A 70 8.47 -2.76 -7.80
C GLU A 70 8.73 -4.04 -8.61
N ALA A 71 8.23 -4.11 -9.85
CA ALA A 71 8.49 -5.24 -10.74
C ALA A 71 9.99 -5.42 -11.02
N GLN A 72 10.72 -4.33 -11.28
CA GLN A 72 12.17 -4.37 -11.47
C GLN A 72 12.92 -4.85 -10.22
N ARG A 73 12.54 -4.36 -9.04
CA ARG A 73 13.08 -4.82 -7.74
C ARG A 73 12.87 -6.32 -7.59
N GLN A 74 11.65 -6.80 -7.83
CA GLN A 74 11.33 -8.22 -7.69
C GLN A 74 12.10 -9.10 -8.67
N ILE A 75 12.33 -8.64 -9.90
CA ILE A 75 13.19 -9.32 -10.87
C ILE A 75 14.62 -9.44 -10.35
N LEU A 76 15.18 -8.36 -9.81
CA LEU A 76 16.54 -8.36 -9.25
C LEU A 76 16.65 -9.28 -8.03
N GLU A 77 15.69 -9.23 -7.10
CA GLU A 77 15.64 -10.12 -5.94
C GLU A 77 15.58 -11.59 -6.36
N ASN A 78 14.76 -11.93 -7.35
CA ASN A 78 14.67 -13.27 -7.90
C ASN A 78 15.98 -13.72 -8.56
N ARG A 79 16.65 -12.83 -9.30
CA ARG A 79 17.97 -13.11 -9.90
C ARG A 79 19.03 -13.34 -8.82
N ILE A 80 19.07 -12.48 -7.80
CA ILE A 80 19.98 -12.63 -6.65
C ILE A 80 19.74 -13.98 -5.96
N LYS A 81 18.48 -14.35 -5.73
CA LYS A 81 18.12 -15.64 -5.13
C LYS A 81 18.60 -16.82 -5.98
N ARG A 82 18.41 -16.78 -7.31
CA ARG A 82 18.92 -17.81 -8.23
C ARG A 82 20.44 -17.90 -8.23
N ILE A 83 21.15 -16.78 -8.21
CA ILE A 83 22.62 -16.74 -8.15
C ILE A 83 23.12 -17.35 -6.84
N LYS A 84 22.53 -16.97 -5.70
CA LYS A 84 22.86 -17.55 -4.39
C LYS A 84 22.63 -19.06 -4.36
N GLU A 85 21.51 -19.52 -4.91
CA GLU A 85 21.19 -20.94 -5.00
C GLU A 85 22.18 -21.71 -5.88
N TRP A 86 22.57 -21.14 -7.02
CA TRP A 86 23.60 -21.73 -7.89
C TRP A 86 24.92 -21.89 -7.14
N TYR A 87 25.39 -20.86 -6.43
CA TYR A 87 26.61 -20.96 -5.62
C TYR A 87 26.48 -21.98 -4.49
N ARG A 88 25.33 -22.03 -3.80
CA ARG A 88 25.06 -23.03 -2.76
C ARG A 88 25.19 -24.45 -3.30
N GLN A 89 24.52 -24.76 -4.42
CA GLN A 89 24.55 -26.09 -5.04
C GLN A 89 25.96 -26.48 -5.49
N ASN A 90 26.72 -25.55 -6.08
CA ASN A 90 28.09 -25.82 -6.52
C ASN A 90 29.04 -26.03 -5.32
N LEU A 91 28.90 -25.24 -4.26
CA LEU A 91 29.68 -25.38 -3.04
C LEU A 91 29.38 -26.71 -2.33
N ASP A 92 28.10 -27.12 -2.27
CA ASP A 92 27.68 -28.42 -1.74
C ASP A 92 28.26 -29.58 -2.58
N ALA A 93 28.21 -29.49 -3.91
CA ALA A 93 28.79 -30.48 -4.82
C ALA A 93 30.33 -30.60 -4.69
N MET A 94 31.01 -29.50 -4.36
CA MET A 94 32.45 -29.47 -4.09
C MET A 94 32.81 -29.85 -2.64
N GLY A 95 31.82 -30.10 -1.77
CA GLY A 95 32.03 -30.36 -0.34
C GLY A 95 32.63 -29.17 0.43
N LYS A 96 32.51 -27.94 -0.10
CA LYS A 96 33.05 -26.72 0.52
C LYS A 96 31.96 -25.94 1.22
N THR A 97 32.05 -25.81 2.55
CA THR A 97 31.09 -25.03 3.33
C THR A 97 31.48 -23.56 3.49
N LYS A 98 32.75 -23.20 3.23
CA LYS A 98 33.28 -21.85 3.42
C LYS A 98 34.36 -21.53 2.39
N VAL A 99 34.24 -20.37 1.74
CA VAL A 99 35.20 -19.85 0.77
C VAL A 99 35.52 -18.39 1.09
N PRO A 100 36.70 -18.08 1.65
CA PRO A 100 37.13 -16.70 1.85
C PRO A 100 37.53 -16.05 0.52
N THR A 101 37.20 -14.79 0.35
CA THR A 101 37.54 -13.98 -0.83
C THR A 101 38.00 -12.58 -0.39
N LYS A 102 38.52 -11.80 -1.34
CA LYS A 102 38.88 -10.39 -1.11
C LYS A 102 37.70 -9.52 -0.63
N TYR A 103 36.47 -9.89 -0.99
CA TYR A 103 35.25 -9.10 -0.73
C TYR A 103 34.42 -9.63 0.45
N GLY A 104 34.91 -10.65 1.15
CA GLY A 104 34.20 -11.31 2.24
C GLY A 104 34.23 -12.83 2.12
N VAL A 105 33.47 -13.51 2.98
CA VAL A 105 33.43 -14.98 3.02
C VAL A 105 32.07 -15.47 2.54
N MET A 106 32.08 -16.37 1.55
CA MET A 106 30.89 -17.10 1.15
C MET A 106 30.79 -18.37 2.00
N SER A 107 29.71 -18.51 2.75
CA SER A 107 29.48 -19.69 3.58
C SER A 107 28.10 -20.29 3.35
N VAL A 108 28.05 -21.61 3.18
CA VAL A 108 26.82 -22.39 3.20
C VAL A 108 26.60 -22.84 4.64
N GLN A 109 25.47 -22.45 5.22
CA GLN A 109 25.07 -22.80 6.57
C GLN A 109 23.66 -23.41 6.52
N LYS A 110 23.33 -24.24 7.52
CA LYS A 110 21.95 -24.66 7.73
C LYS A 110 21.12 -23.41 8.11
N ASN A 111 19.87 -23.36 7.65
CA ASN A 111 18.96 -22.30 8.06
C ASN A 111 18.89 -22.24 9.59
N GLY A 112 19.08 -21.05 10.17
CA GLY A 112 18.90 -20.83 11.60
C GLY A 112 17.43 -20.99 12.01
N GLY A 113 17.19 -21.23 13.30
CA GLY A 113 15.85 -21.39 13.86
C GLY A 113 15.45 -22.85 14.12
N LYS A 114 14.19 -23.08 14.50
CA LYS A 114 13.64 -24.43 14.66
C LYS A 114 13.63 -25.11 13.29
N GLN A 115 13.94 -26.40 13.28
CA GLN A 115 13.83 -27.19 12.05
C GLN A 115 12.42 -27.05 11.46
N PRO A 116 12.28 -26.95 10.13
CA PRO A 116 10.98 -26.84 9.51
C PRO A 116 10.14 -28.08 9.87
N LEU A 117 9.09 -27.86 10.66
CA LEU A 117 8.15 -28.91 11.01
C LEU A 117 7.16 -29.05 9.87
N LYS A 118 7.17 -30.20 9.21
CA LYS A 118 6.13 -30.57 8.25
C LYS A 118 5.16 -31.50 8.97
N ILE A 119 3.89 -31.13 8.96
CA ILE A 119 2.80 -31.98 9.44
C ILE A 119 2.23 -32.67 8.21
N ASP A 120 2.47 -33.98 8.07
CA ASP A 120 1.95 -34.74 6.92
C ASP A 120 0.47 -35.11 7.13
N ASP A 121 0.04 -35.40 8.36
CA ASP A 121 -1.36 -35.60 8.73
C ASP A 121 -1.63 -35.05 10.13
N ALA A 122 -2.51 -34.06 10.23
CA ALA A 122 -2.86 -33.42 11.50
C ALA A 122 -3.75 -34.30 12.39
N ALA A 123 -4.48 -35.27 11.83
CA ALA A 123 -5.40 -36.12 12.58
C ALA A 123 -4.68 -37.19 13.42
N LEU A 124 -3.44 -37.54 13.04
CA LEU A 124 -2.60 -38.47 13.78
C LEU A 124 -1.81 -37.81 14.92
N ILE A 125 -1.88 -36.48 15.04
CA ILE A 125 -1.15 -35.74 16.07
C ILE A 125 -1.86 -35.90 17.41
N PRO A 126 -1.19 -36.42 18.46
CA PRO A 126 -1.77 -36.50 19.80
C PRO A 126 -2.21 -35.14 20.34
N GLU A 127 -3.30 -35.11 21.11
CA GLU A 127 -3.83 -33.88 21.72
C GLU A 127 -2.80 -33.08 22.52
N ALA A 128 -1.77 -33.74 23.06
CA ALA A 128 -0.66 -33.10 23.77
C ALA A 128 0.13 -32.07 22.93
N TYR A 129 0.04 -32.13 21.59
CA TYR A 129 0.69 -31.20 20.65
C TYR A 129 -0.31 -30.29 19.92
N LEU A 130 -1.61 -30.41 20.21
CA LEU A 130 -2.66 -29.59 19.63
C LEU A 130 -2.99 -28.46 20.60
N VAL A 131 -2.95 -27.22 20.12
CA VAL A 131 -3.47 -26.07 20.86
C VAL A 131 -4.92 -25.87 20.43
N THR A 132 -5.85 -26.11 21.34
CA THR A 132 -7.27 -25.82 21.12
C THR A 132 -7.45 -24.30 21.10
N VAL A 133 -7.39 -23.71 19.91
CA VAL A 133 -7.78 -22.31 19.71
C VAL A 133 -9.30 -22.25 19.91
N PRO A 134 -9.83 -21.51 20.91
CA PRO A 134 -11.27 -21.38 21.08
C PRO A 134 -11.84 -20.78 19.80
N ALA A 135 -12.89 -21.42 19.27
CA ALA A 135 -13.56 -21.06 18.01
C ALA A 135 -13.62 -19.53 17.86
N HIS A 136 -12.84 -18.99 16.91
CA HIS A 136 -12.83 -17.57 16.64
C HIS A 136 -14.22 -17.18 16.15
N LYS A 137 -15.02 -16.54 17.01
CA LYS A 137 -16.29 -15.93 16.60
C LYS A 137 -15.96 -14.62 15.90
N GLU A 138 -15.89 -14.64 14.59
CA GLU A 138 -15.82 -13.41 13.79
C GLU A 138 -17.17 -12.69 13.87
N VAL A 139 -17.11 -11.36 14.08
CA VAL A 139 -18.32 -10.53 14.04
C VAL A 139 -18.81 -10.51 12.61
N ASN A 140 -19.97 -11.12 12.36
CA ASN A 140 -20.65 -10.99 11.08
C ASN A 140 -21.23 -9.57 10.98
N ARG A 141 -20.45 -8.66 10.37
CA ARG A 141 -20.79 -7.25 10.23
C ARG A 141 -22.07 -7.05 9.42
N GLU A 142 -22.36 -7.89 8.44
CA GLU A 142 -23.56 -7.77 7.60
C GLU A 142 -24.81 -8.06 8.42
N ALA A 143 -24.85 -9.18 9.14
CA ALA A 143 -25.97 -9.51 10.04
C ALA A 143 -26.17 -8.44 11.13
N LEU A 144 -25.07 -7.85 11.61
CA LEU A 144 -25.11 -6.79 12.61
C LEU A 144 -25.64 -5.46 12.02
N TYR A 145 -25.30 -5.15 10.77
CA TYR A 145 -25.85 -4.02 10.03
C TYR A 145 -27.34 -4.19 9.74
N GLU A 146 -27.80 -5.39 9.38
CA GLU A 146 -29.21 -5.69 9.16
C GLU A 146 -30.02 -5.54 10.45
N ALA A 147 -29.55 -6.10 11.56
CA ALA A 147 -30.20 -5.98 12.88
C ALA A 147 -30.30 -4.52 13.34
N LEU A 148 -29.18 -3.76 13.29
CA LEU A 148 -29.16 -2.36 13.71
C LEU A 148 -29.97 -1.45 12.76
N SER A 149 -30.00 -1.75 11.45
CA SER A 149 -30.81 -1.00 10.48
C SER A 149 -32.30 -1.34 10.58
N GLY A 150 -32.63 -2.54 11.06
CA GLY A 150 -33.98 -3.00 11.38
C GLY A 150 -34.52 -2.47 12.70
N GLY A 151 -33.70 -1.74 13.48
CA GLY A 151 -34.10 -1.14 14.76
C GLY A 151 -33.86 -2.02 15.98
N GLU A 152 -33.16 -3.14 15.85
CA GLU A 152 -32.72 -3.95 17.00
C GLU A 152 -31.51 -3.30 17.69
N GLU A 153 -31.51 -3.25 19.02
CA GLU A 153 -30.36 -2.79 19.79
C GLU A 153 -29.38 -3.95 20.02
N VAL A 154 -28.18 -3.86 19.44
CA VAL A 154 -27.10 -4.84 19.64
C VAL A 154 -26.07 -4.26 20.62
N PRO A 155 -25.93 -4.81 21.85
CA PRO A 155 -24.94 -4.36 22.81
C PRO A 155 -23.52 -4.39 22.23
N GLY A 156 -22.83 -3.24 22.23
CA GLY A 156 -21.47 -3.10 21.72
C GLY A 156 -21.37 -2.65 20.25
N ALA A 157 -22.48 -2.38 19.57
CA ALA A 157 -22.48 -1.84 18.21
C ALA A 157 -23.58 -0.78 18.03
N ARG A 158 -23.25 0.28 17.29
CA ARG A 158 -24.18 1.38 16.98
C ARG A 158 -23.91 1.90 15.58
N LEU A 159 -24.95 2.36 14.89
CA LEU A 159 -24.80 3.07 13.62
C LEU A 159 -24.47 4.54 13.89
N GLU A 160 -23.34 5.00 13.37
CA GLU A 160 -22.98 6.42 13.40
C GLU A 160 -23.64 7.17 12.24
N PRO A 161 -23.90 8.49 12.38
CA PRO A 161 -24.47 9.30 11.31
C PRO A 161 -23.60 9.23 10.06
N ARG A 162 -24.23 9.09 8.90
CA ARG A 162 -23.53 9.05 7.61
C ARG A 162 -22.73 10.34 7.42
N GLY A 163 -21.42 10.20 7.22
CA GLY A 163 -20.57 11.29 6.75
C GLY A 163 -20.97 11.75 5.34
N ARG A 164 -20.65 13.00 5.00
CA ARG A 164 -20.84 13.57 3.66
C ARG A 164 -19.48 13.72 2.99
N SER A 165 -19.32 13.18 1.79
CA SER A 165 -18.13 13.37 0.95
C SER A 165 -18.51 14.00 -0.39
N LEU A 166 -17.64 14.87 -0.91
CA LEU A 166 -17.79 15.46 -2.23
C LEU A 166 -17.51 14.40 -3.30
N ARG A 167 -18.37 14.31 -4.32
CA ARG A 167 -18.24 13.32 -5.40
C ARG A 167 -18.22 14.04 -6.75
N ILE A 168 -17.10 13.91 -7.46
CA ILE A 168 -16.93 14.38 -8.84
C ILE A 168 -17.25 13.21 -9.77
N LYS A 169 -18.09 13.43 -10.80
CA LYS A 169 -18.37 12.46 -11.86
C LYS A 169 -17.70 12.88 -13.17
#